data_AF-U7TTS6-F1
#
_entry.id   AF-U7TTS6-F1
#
_cell.length_a   1.000
_cell.length_b   1.000
_cell.length_c   1.000
_cell.angle_alpha   90.00
_cell.angle_beta   90.00
_cell.angle_gamma   90.00
#
_symmetry.space_group_name_H-M   'P 1'
#
loop_
_entity.id
_entity.type
_entity.pdbx_description
1 polymer ?
#
loop_
_entity_poly.entity_id
_entity_poly.type
_entity_poly.pdbx_seq_one_letter_code
_entity_poly.pdbx_strand_id
1 'polypeptide(L)'
;MINRWEVLECLREYPNKTRKEIAEHLNEDYEAIKRCVARFRKNGWIKEVNGSWVVIKTPAINKSDDKIEIVEEMMETLLEDFKSSTKVSERIRLAELLIQLLSKF
;
A
#
# COMPACT_ATOMS: atom_id res chain seq x y z
N MET A 1 1.93 3.73 16.82
CA MET A 1 0.50 4.07 16.60
C MET A 1 0.05 3.15 15.50
N ILE A 2 -0.91 2.27 15.76
CA ILE A 2 -1.27 1.19 14.83
C ILE A 2 -1.72 1.74 13.46
N ASN A 3 -1.13 1.24 12.37
CA ASN A 3 -1.63 1.53 11.04
C ASN A 3 -2.92 0.73 10.79
N ARG A 4 -4.06 1.38 11.02
CA ARG A 4 -5.39 0.77 10.87
C ARG A 4 -5.63 0.20 9.47
N TRP A 5 -5.00 0.75 8.43
CA TRP A 5 -5.24 0.32 7.05
C TRP A 5 -4.54 -1.01 6.76
N GLU A 6 -3.33 -1.22 7.28
CA GLU A 6 -2.65 -2.53 7.24
C GLU A 6 -3.47 -3.64 7.92
N VAL A 7 -4.15 -3.31 9.03
CA VAL A 7 -5.08 -4.25 9.68
C VAL A 7 -6.25 -4.60 8.76
N LEU A 8 -6.75 -3.63 8.00
CA LEU A 8 -7.87 -3.83 7.08
C LEU A 8 -7.45 -4.64 5.84
N GLU A 9 -6.26 -4.40 5.30
CA GLU A 9 -5.68 -5.19 4.21
C GLU A 9 -5.38 -6.62 4.66
N CYS A 10 -4.84 -6.83 5.87
CA CYS A 10 -4.62 -8.17 6.42
C CYS A 10 -5.93 -8.97 6.55
N LEU A 11 -7.04 -8.32 6.91
CA LEU A 11 -8.37 -8.93 6.93
C LEU A 11 -8.93 -9.23 5.54
N ARG A 12 -8.47 -8.52 4.50
CA ARG A 12 -8.86 -8.74 3.11
C ARG A 12 -8.09 -9.92 2.52
N GLU A 13 -6.77 -9.95 2.70
CA GLU A 13 -5.89 -11.00 2.17
C GLU A 13 -6.04 -12.31 2.92
N TYR A 14 -6.21 -12.24 4.25
CA TYR A 14 -6.30 -13.40 5.13
C TYR A 14 -7.58 -13.38 5.96
N PRO A 15 -8.75 -13.61 5.34
CA PRO A 15 -10.04 -13.45 5.99
C PRO A 15 -10.26 -14.39 7.19
N ASN A 16 -9.48 -15.47 7.29
CA ASN A 16 -9.56 -16.46 8.37
C ASN A 16 -8.58 -16.20 9.52
N LYS A 17 -7.67 -15.22 9.42
CA LYS A 17 -6.72 -14.95 10.50
C LYS A 17 -7.45 -14.46 11.76
N THR A 18 -7.07 -15.04 12.88
CA THR A 18 -7.46 -14.58 14.19
C THR A 18 -6.77 -13.25 14.52
N ARG A 19 -7.33 -12.50 15.46
CA ARG A 19 -6.75 -11.23 15.92
C ARG A 19 -5.32 -11.38 16.47
N LYS A 20 -4.97 -12.55 17.01
CA LYS A 20 -3.61 -12.85 17.49
C LYS A 20 -2.64 -12.99 16.34
N GLU A 21 -3.01 -13.77 15.33
CA GLU A 21 -2.18 -13.95 14.13
C GLU A 21 -1.99 -12.65 13.35
N ILE A 22 -2.99 -11.75 13.33
CA ILE A 22 -2.85 -10.42 12.74
C ILE A 22 -1.87 -9.57 13.57
N ALA A 23 -1.95 -9.63 14.90
CA ALA A 23 -1.04 -8.90 15.79
C ALA A 23 0.42 -9.36 15.62
N GLU A 24 0.64 -10.67 15.56
CA GLU A 24 1.96 -11.26 15.30
C GLU A 24 2.48 -10.90 13.90
N HIS A 25 1.61 -10.97 12.89
CA HIS A 25 1.98 -10.65 11.51
C HIS A 25 2.38 -9.18 11.33
N LEU A 26 1.68 -8.26 11.98
CA LEU A 26 1.95 -6.82 11.90
C LEU A 26 2.95 -6.34 12.96
N ASN A 27 3.45 -7.23 13.83
CA ASN A 27 4.28 -6.89 14.98
C ASN A 27 3.66 -5.78 15.87
N GLU A 28 2.35 -5.88 16.11
CA GLU A 28 1.53 -4.88 16.81
C GLU A 28 0.93 -5.45 18.11
N ASP A 29 0.53 -4.56 19.02
CA ASP A 29 -0.12 -4.95 20.28
C ASP A 29 -1.50 -5.60 20.03
N TYR A 30 -1.73 -6.77 20.64
CA TYR A 30 -2.98 -7.52 20.48
C TYR A 30 -4.23 -6.72 20.88
N GLU A 31 -4.15 -5.94 21.96
CA GLU A 31 -5.28 -5.12 22.41
C GLU A 31 -5.52 -3.93 21.47
N ALA A 32 -4.48 -3.39 20.83
CA ALA A 32 -4.61 -2.41 19.76
C ALA A 32 -5.34 -2.99 18.53
N ILE A 33 -4.98 -4.20 18.10
CA ILE A 33 -5.64 -4.90 16.99
C ILE A 33 -7.12 -5.16 17.32
N LYS A 34 -7.40 -5.66 18.53
CA LYS A 34 -8.77 -5.92 18.99
C LYS A 34 -9.63 -4.65 18.98
N ARG A 35 -9.11 -3.52 19.46
CA ARG A 35 -9.79 -2.21 19.38
C ARG A 35 -10.00 -1.77 17.93
N CYS A 36 -9.02 -1.98 17.05
CA CYS A 36 -9.10 -1.63 15.63
C CYS A 36 -10.21 -2.42 14.91
N VAL A 37 -10.20 -3.74 15.02
CA VAL A 37 -11.20 -4.64 14.42
C VAL A 37 -12.61 -4.32 14.95
N ALA A 38 -12.76 -4.08 16.25
CA ALA A 38 -14.05 -3.68 16.83
C ALA A 38 -14.57 -2.37 16.23
N ARG A 39 -13.68 -1.38 16.00
CA ARG A 39 -14.04 -0.11 15.36
C ARG A 39 -14.47 -0.30 13.91
N PHE A 40 -13.76 -1.12 13.13
CA PHE A 40 -14.14 -1.43 11.75
C PHE A 40 -15.51 -2.11 11.66
N ARG A 41 -15.76 -3.09 12.54
CA ARG A 41 -17.07 -3.77 12.61
C ARG A 41 -18.18 -2.79 12.97
N LYS A 42 -17.98 -1.95 13.99
CA LYS A 42 -18.95 -0.93 14.43
C LYS A 42 -19.28 0.07 13.31
N ASN A 43 -18.29 0.46 12.52
CA ASN A 43 -18.45 1.45 11.45
C ASN A 43 -18.87 0.84 10.10
N GLY A 44 -19.14 -0.47 10.06
CA GLY A 44 -19.58 -1.20 8.86
C GLY A 44 -18.50 -1.31 7.78
N TRP A 45 -17.23 -1.32 8.17
CA TRP A 45 -16.11 -1.54 7.24
C TRP A 45 -15.84 -3.02 7.00
N ILE A 46 -16.16 -3.87 7.98
CA ILE A 46 -16.00 -5.32 7.90
C ILE A 46 -17.23 -6.00 8.49
N LYS A 47 -17.48 -7.24 8.07
CA LYS A 47 -18.48 -8.14 8.64
C LYS A 47 -17.91 -9.54 8.80
N GLU A 48 -18.38 -10.25 9.80
CA GLU A 48 -18.05 -11.66 10.01
C GLU A 48 -19.11 -12.53 9.32
N VAL A 49 -18.68 -13.45 8.46
CA VAL A 49 -19.54 -14.39 7.73
C VAL A 49 -18.91 -15.77 7.83
N ASN A 50 -19.63 -16.73 8.41
CA ASN A 50 -19.19 -18.12 8.57
C ASN A 50 -17.79 -18.28 9.21
N GLY A 51 -17.43 -17.41 10.15
CA GLY A 51 -16.14 -17.44 10.84
C GLY A 51 -15.00 -16.72 10.11
N SER A 52 -15.26 -16.12 8.94
CA SER A 52 -14.31 -15.35 8.15
C SER A 52 -14.68 -13.86 8.16
N TRP A 53 -13.68 -12.98 8.06
CA TRP A 53 -13.88 -11.56 7.86
C TRP A 53 -14.09 -11.23 6.38
N VAL A 54 -15.07 -10.38 6.12
CA VAL A 54 -15.36 -9.81 4.80
C VAL A 54 -15.22 -8.29 4.92
N VAL A 55 -14.32 -7.71 4.13
CA VAL A 55 -14.14 -6.26 4.04
C VAL A 55 -15.20 -5.68 3.11
N ILE A 56 -16.02 -4.77 3.63
CA ILE A 56 -17.17 -4.14 2.94
C ILE A 56 -16.79 -2.78 2.36
N LYS A 57 -15.97 -2.02 3.09
CA LYS A 57 -15.52 -0.69 2.67
C LYS A 57 -14.01 -0.71 2.50
N THR A 58 -13.55 -0.14 1.41
CA THR A 58 -12.15 0.23 1.23
C THR A 58 -12.00 1.71 1.56
N PRO A 59 -10.83 2.14 2.10
CA PRO A 59 -10.54 3.56 2.09
C PRO A 59 -10.64 4.02 0.64
N ALA A 60 -11.15 5.24 0.42
CA ALA A 60 -10.98 5.84 -0.90
C ALA A 60 -9.47 5.89 -1.12
N ILE A 61 -8.97 5.00 -1.98
CA ILE A 61 -7.63 5.12 -2.51
C ILE A 61 -7.67 6.50 -3.16
N ASN A 62 -6.95 7.41 -2.56
CA ASN A 62 -6.81 8.73 -3.13
C ASN A 62 -6.18 8.42 -4.48
N LYS A 63 -6.86 8.71 -5.61
CA LYS A 63 -6.32 8.38 -6.95
C LYS A 63 -4.94 9.01 -7.19
N SER A 64 -4.47 9.88 -6.30
CA SER A 64 -3.09 10.33 -6.19
C SER A 64 -2.14 9.20 -5.82
N ASP A 65 -2.49 8.30 -4.91
CA ASP A 65 -1.58 7.32 -4.31
C ASP A 65 -1.25 6.21 -5.31
N ASP A 66 -2.23 5.66 -6.04
CA ASP A 66 -1.99 4.75 -7.18
C ASP A 66 -1.16 5.42 -8.28
N LYS A 67 -1.39 6.72 -8.51
CA LYS A 67 -0.60 7.48 -9.50
C LYS A 67 0.83 7.72 -9.01
N ILE A 68 1.02 7.93 -7.72
CA ILE A 68 2.34 8.11 -7.12
C ILE A 68 3.12 6.81 -7.22
N GLU A 69 2.52 5.66 -6.89
CA GLU A 69 3.18 4.35 -6.98
C GLU A 69 3.61 4.02 -8.42
N ILE A 70 2.72 4.22 -9.40
CA ILE A 70 3.06 4.04 -10.83
C ILE A 70 4.20 4.98 -11.27
N VAL A 71 4.21 6.21 -10.76
CA VAL A 71 5.24 7.20 -11.10
C VAL A 71 6.57 6.86 -10.45
N GLU A 72 6.56 6.39 -9.21
CA GLU A 72 7.73 5.91 -8.49
C GLU A 72 8.36 4.73 -9.23
N GLU A 73 7.57 3.75 -9.67
CA GLU A 73 8.04 2.61 -10.47
C GLU A 73 8.66 3.06 -11.81
N MET A 74 8.01 4.02 -12.50
CA MET A 74 8.55 4.61 -13.73
C MET A 74 9.86 5.38 -13.50
N MET A 75 10.00 6.10 -12.37
CA MET A 75 11.22 6.79 -12.00
C MET A 75 12.37 5.82 -11.71
N GLU A 76 12.10 4.76 -10.96
CA GLU A 76 13.10 3.74 -10.64
C GLU A 76 13.65 3.06 -11.89
N THR A 77 12.76 2.68 -12.81
CA THR A 77 13.13 2.08 -14.10
C THR A 77 14.01 3.02 -14.92
N LEU A 78 13.62 4.30 -15.06
CA LEU A 78 14.41 5.29 -15.81
C LEU A 78 15.77 5.58 -15.17
N LEU A 79 15.85 5.58 -13.83
CA LEU A 79 17.11 5.75 -13.10
C LEU A 79 18.04 4.55 -13.28
N GLU A 80 17.50 3.33 -13.30
CA GLU A 80 18.26 2.11 -13.57
C GLU A 80 18.81 2.11 -15.00
N ASP A 81 17.99 2.45 -15.99
CA ASP A 81 18.39 2.60 -17.40
C ASP A 81 19.46 3.69 -17.57
N PHE A 82 19.34 4.81 -16.86
CA PHE A 82 20.33 5.88 -16.91
C PHE A 82 21.68 5.42 -16.36
N LYS A 83 21.68 4.68 -15.24
CA LYS A 83 22.89 4.14 -14.62
C LYS A 83 23.55 3.08 -15.49
N SER A 84 22.75 2.23 -16.15
CA SER A 84 23.22 1.11 -16.96
C SER A 84 23.65 1.50 -18.38
N SER A 85 23.12 2.60 -18.94
CA SER A 85 23.49 3.05 -20.28
C SER A 85 24.98 3.41 -20.35
N THR A 86 25.67 2.94 -21.40
CA THR A 86 27.09 3.21 -21.65
C THR A 86 27.30 4.34 -22.67
N LYS A 87 26.24 4.84 -23.31
CA LYS A 87 26.32 5.92 -24.31
C LYS A 87 25.90 7.24 -23.71
N VAL A 88 26.74 8.25 -23.88
CA VAL A 88 26.49 9.62 -23.37
C VAL A 88 25.20 10.22 -23.94
N SER A 89 24.89 9.98 -25.21
CA SER A 89 23.66 10.47 -25.85
C SER A 89 22.38 9.85 -25.29
N GLU A 90 22.41 8.57 -24.94
CA GLU A 90 21.28 7.88 -24.29
C GLU A 90 21.09 8.39 -22.86
N ARG A 91 22.17 8.59 -22.10
CA ARG A 91 22.12 9.21 -20.77
C ARG A 91 21.52 10.61 -20.80
N ILE A 92 21.92 11.47 -21.73
CA ILE A 92 21.35 12.82 -21.88
C ILE A 92 19.83 12.74 -22.08
N ARG A 93 19.38 11.86 -22.99
CA ARG A 93 17.94 11.69 -23.28
C ARG A 93 17.15 11.13 -22.08
N LEU A 94 17.72 10.19 -21.34
CA LEU A 94 17.11 9.64 -20.12
C LEU A 94 17.03 10.71 -19.01
N ALA A 95 18.05 11.56 -18.87
CA ALA A 95 18.02 12.68 -17.94
C ALA A 95 16.95 13.72 -18.30
N GLU A 96 16.77 14.03 -19.59
CA GLU A 96 15.69 14.92 -20.06
C GLU A 96 14.30 14.35 -19.72
N LEU A 97 14.10 13.05 -19.92
CA LEU A 97 12.84 12.38 -19.59
C LEU A 97 12.56 12.40 -18.08
N LEU A 98 13.57 12.16 -17.24
CA LEU A 98 13.45 12.26 -15.77
C LEU A 98 13.06 13.69 -15.34
N ILE A 99 13.69 14.72 -15.91
CA ILE A 99 13.35 16.12 -15.61
C ILE A 99 11.92 16.46 -16.05
N GLN A 100 11.49 15.99 -17.23
CA GLN A 100 10.12 16.17 -17.70
C GLN A 100 9.09 15.48 -16.81
N LEU A 101 9.43 14.31 -16.25
CA LEU A 101 8.57 13.61 -15.31
C LEU A 101 8.44 14.41 -14.01
N LEU A 102 9.57 14.85 -13.43
CA LEU A 102 9.62 15.62 -12.18
C LEU A 102 8.93 16.98 -12.28
N SER A 103 8.94 17.63 -13.44
CA SER A 103 8.29 18.94 -13.65
C SER A 103 6.77 18.88 -13.82
N LYS A 104 6.19 17.67 -13.95
CA LYS A 104 4.73 17.46 -14.03
C LYS A 104 4.08 17.19 -12.67
N PHE A 105 4.90 17.09 -11.61
CA PHE A 105 4.49 17.06 -10.21
C PHE A 105 4.72 18.44 -9.57
#